data_AF-A0AAN4Z7C4-F1
#
_entry.id   AF-A0AAN4Z7C4-F1
#
_cell.length_a   1.000
_cell.length_b   1.000
_cell.length_c   1.000
_cell.angle_alpha   90.00
_cell.angle_beta   90.00
_cell.angle_gamma   90.00
#
_symmetry.space_group_name_H-M   'P 1'
#
loop_
_entity.id
_entity.type
_entity.pdbx_description
1 polymer ?
#
loop_
_entity_poly.entity_id
_entity_poly.type
_entity_poly.pdbx_seq_one_letter_code
_entity_poly.pdbx_strand_id
1 'polypeptide(L)'
;IWSELNHEVKAEYGQTYKNNFKKAWNSGVKFAASSNLDWVVSHYEYALFSYWPRTRYNPGWDSLFLFVPLSMLPTFFQDAVLAILYK
;
A
#
# COMPACT_ATOMS: atom_id res chain seq x y z
N ILE A 1 2.19 -11.09 14.24
CA ILE A 1 3.26 -10.06 14.22
C ILE A 1 3.45 -9.39 15.59
N TRP A 2 2.72 -8.34 16.00
CA TRP A 2 3.05 -7.61 17.25
C TRP A 2 3.09 -8.48 18.51
N SER A 3 2.16 -9.43 18.65
CA SER A 3 2.11 -10.36 19.78
C SER A 3 3.35 -11.26 19.86
N GLU A 4 3.91 -11.63 18.71
CA GLU A 4 5.02 -12.58 18.56
C GLU A 4 6.40 -11.92 18.67
N LEU A 5 6.47 -10.58 18.70
CA LEU A 5 7.75 -9.86 18.83
C LEU A 5 8.40 -10.07 20.20
N ASN A 6 9.74 -10.08 20.21
CA ASN A 6 10.54 -10.08 21.42
C ASN A 6 10.26 -8.86 22.29
N HIS A 7 10.50 -9.00 23.60
CA HIS A 7 10.23 -7.93 24.57
C HIS A 7 11.06 -6.67 24.30
N GLU A 8 12.31 -6.84 23.88
CA GLU A 8 13.22 -5.72 23.52
C GLU A 8 12.64 -4.85 22.40
N VAL A 9 12.20 -5.47 21.30
CA VAL A 9 11.59 -4.77 20.17
C VAL A 9 10.29 -4.06 20.57
N LYS A 10 9.47 -4.70 21.41
CA LYS A 10 8.24 -4.08 21.94
C LYS A 10 8.53 -2.87 22.80
N ALA A 11 9.62 -2.90 23.58
CA ALA A 11 10.05 -1.79 24.42
C ALA A 11 10.65 -0.63 23.59
N GLU A 12 11.44 -0.96 22.56
CA GLU A 12 12.05 0.02 21.64
C GLU A 12 11.00 0.83 20.90
N TYR A 13 10.05 0.17 20.22
CA TYR A 13 8.99 0.87 19.48
C TYR A 13 7.89 1.40 20.40
N GLY A 14 7.56 0.67 21.46
CA GLY A 14 6.49 1.01 22.38
C GLY A 14 5.08 0.79 21.83
N GLN A 15 4.13 0.63 22.74
CA GLN A 15 2.72 0.40 22.39
C GLN A 15 2.05 1.62 21.74
N THR A 16 2.50 2.83 22.11
CA THR A 16 1.97 4.10 21.55
C THR A 16 2.24 4.18 20.06
N TYR A 17 3.48 3.90 19.63
CA TYR A 17 3.84 3.86 18.21
C TYR A 17 2.96 2.87 17.44
N LYS A 18 2.82 1.64 17.96
CA LYS A 18 1.97 0.61 17.35
C LYS A 18 0.53 1.09 17.15
N ASN A 19 -0.06 1.70 18.18
CA ASN A 19 -1.45 2.17 18.11
C ASN A 19 -1.61 3.33 17.11
N ASN A 20 -0.65 4.26 17.10
CA ASN A 20 -0.65 5.39 16.16
C ASN A 20 -0.47 4.90 14.73
N PHE A 21 0.50 4.02 14.49
CA PHE A 21 0.75 3.39 13.20
C PHE A 21 -0.50 2.67 12.69
N LYS A 22 -1.17 1.89 13.53
CA LYS A 22 -2.42 1.20 13.15
C LYS A 22 -3.51 2.18 12.70
N LYS A 23 -3.67 3.32 13.40
CA LYS A 23 -4.67 4.33 13.05
C LYS A 23 -4.33 5.02 11.73
N ALA A 24 -3.09 5.50 11.61
CA ALA A 24 -2.56 6.13 10.41
C ALA A 24 -2.69 5.21 9.19
N TRP A 25 -2.25 3.95 9.31
CA TRP A 25 -2.34 2.96 8.24
C TRP A 25 -3.77 2.73 7.77
N ASN A 26 -4.71 2.53 8.71
CA ASN A 26 -6.11 2.32 8.37
C ASN A 26 -6.75 3.55 7.71
N SER A 27 -6.33 4.76 8.10
CA SER A 27 -6.78 6.01 7.47
C SER A 27 -6.29 6.10 6.02
N GLY A 28 -4.98 5.93 5.81
CA GLY A 28 -4.35 5.97 4.49
C GLY A 28 -4.92 4.93 3.54
N VAL A 29 -5.10 3.67 4.00
CA VAL A 29 -5.70 2.61 3.19
C VAL A 29 -7.14 2.92 2.81
N LYS A 30 -7.96 3.44 3.74
CA LYS A 30 -9.35 3.82 3.41
C LYS A 30 -9.44 4.95 2.39
N PHE A 31 -8.47 5.84 2.39
CA PHE A 31 -8.41 6.95 1.44
C PHE A 31 -7.88 6.52 0.07
N ALA A 32 -6.79 5.75 0.05
CA ALA A 32 -6.07 5.43 -1.18
C ALA A 32 -6.53 4.13 -1.84
N ALA A 33 -6.84 3.07 -1.08
CA ALA A 33 -7.08 1.75 -1.66
C ALA A 33 -8.52 1.60 -2.20
N SER A 34 -8.65 0.95 -3.35
CA SER A 34 -9.95 0.55 -3.89
C SER A 34 -10.55 -0.59 -3.07
N SER A 35 -11.84 -0.51 -2.76
CA SER A 35 -12.58 -1.62 -2.13
C SER A 35 -12.98 -2.72 -3.11
N ASN A 36 -12.92 -2.45 -4.42
CA ASN A 36 -13.31 -3.40 -5.46
C ASN A 36 -12.13 -4.33 -5.82
N LEU A 37 -12.25 -5.60 -5.44
CA LEU A 37 -11.25 -6.65 -5.71
C LEU A 37 -11.36 -7.25 -7.13
N ASP A 38 -12.44 -7.00 -7.85
CA ASP A 38 -12.69 -7.54 -9.20
C ASP A 38 -11.63 -7.05 -10.19
N TRP A 39 -11.05 -5.87 -9.95
CA TRP A 39 -9.95 -5.31 -10.74
C TRP A 39 -8.74 -6.24 -10.72
N VAL A 40 -8.42 -6.82 -9.56
CA VAL A 40 -7.29 -7.73 -9.41
C VAL A 40 -7.57 -9.02 -10.18
N VAL A 41 -8.76 -9.60 -10.01
CA VAL A 41 -9.15 -10.84 -10.67
C VAL A 41 -9.16 -10.67 -12.20
N SER A 42 -9.77 -9.59 -12.70
CA SER A 42 -9.83 -9.30 -14.14
C SER A 42 -8.44 -9.16 -14.77
N HIS A 43 -7.49 -8.53 -14.05
CA HIS A 43 -6.10 -8.42 -14.53
C HIS A 43 -5.38 -9.78 -14.56
N TYR A 44 -5.63 -10.66 -13.59
CA TYR A 44 -5.12 -12.03 -13.62
C TYR A 44 -5.70 -12.84 -14.77
N GLU A 45 -7.01 -12.78 -14.98
CA GLU A 45 -7.68 -13.47 -16.10
C GLU A 45 -7.11 -13.01 -17.44
N TYR A 46 -6.99 -11.70 -17.63
CA TYR A 46 -6.40 -11.16 -18.84
C TYR A 46 -4.92 -11.55 -19.00
N ALA A 47 -4.14 -11.56 -17.91
CA ALA A 47 -2.73 -12.00 -17.97
C ALA A 47 -2.58 -13.47 -18.37
N LEU A 48 -3.49 -14.34 -17.91
CA LEU A 48 -3.43 -15.78 -18.18
C LEU A 48 -3.98 -16.16 -19.56
N PHE A 49 -5.04 -15.49 -20.01
CA PHE A 49 -5.80 -15.92 -21.20
C PHE A 49 -5.66 -14.98 -22.40
N SER A 50 -5.01 -13.82 -22.28
CA SER A 50 -4.81 -12.94 -23.43
C SER A 50 -3.80 -13.51 -24.42
N TYR A 51 -4.06 -13.31 -25.71
CA TYR A 51 -3.14 -13.67 -26.77
C TYR A 51 -1.85 -12.82 -26.77
N TRP A 52 -1.90 -11.62 -26.16
CA TRP A 52 -0.76 -10.70 -26.00
C TRP A 52 -0.68 -10.16 -24.56
N PRO A 53 -0.14 -10.96 -23.61
CA PRO A 53 -0.05 -10.54 -22.22
C PRO A 53 0.93 -9.36 -22.05
N ARG A 54 0.59 -8.43 -21.15
CA ARG A 54 1.44 -7.29 -20.80
C ARG A 54 2.45 -7.70 -19.73
N THR A 55 3.64 -7.10 -19.77
CA THR A 55 4.67 -7.33 -18.74
C THR A 55 4.31 -6.72 -17.38
N ARG A 56 3.46 -5.68 -17.36
CA ARG A 56 2.96 -5.06 -16.12
C ARG A 56 1.47 -4.80 -16.19
N TYR A 57 0.80 -5.16 -15.10
CA TYR A 57 -0.61 -4.96 -14.84
C TYR A 57 -0.75 -4.12 -13.57
N ASN A 58 -1.54 -3.06 -13.64
CA ASN A 58 -1.73 -2.11 -12.54
C ASN A 58 -3.19 -2.19 -12.09
N PRO A 59 -3.53 -3.15 -11.20
CA PRO A 59 -4.90 -3.35 -10.78
C PRO A 59 -5.33 -2.20 -9.86
N GLY A 60 -6.48 -1.60 -10.17
CA GLY A 60 -7.04 -0.52 -9.36
C GLY A 60 -6.58 0.87 -9.79
N TRP A 61 -7.42 1.86 -9.47
CA TRP A 61 -7.18 3.26 -9.79
C TRP A 61 -6.05 3.85 -8.94
N ASP A 62 -5.92 3.36 -7.71
CA ASP A 62 -4.85 3.67 -6.77
C ASP A 62 -3.48 3.27 -7.31
N SER A 63 -3.37 2.07 -7.91
CA SER A 63 -2.14 1.67 -8.58
C SER A 63 -1.79 2.61 -9.73
N LEU A 64 -2.75 2.93 -10.60
CA LEU A 64 -2.51 3.68 -11.83
C LEU A 64 -2.21 5.17 -11.60
N PHE A 65 -2.93 5.82 -10.68
CA PHE A 65 -2.86 7.28 -10.49
C PHE A 65 -2.05 7.71 -9.27
N LEU A 66 -1.86 6.85 -8.27
CA LEU A 66 -1.12 7.17 -7.06
C LEU A 66 0.22 6.45 -7.03
N PHE A 67 0.23 5.13 -6.91
CA PHE A 67 1.45 4.39 -6.56
C PHE A 67 2.44 4.27 -7.72
N VAL A 68 1.97 4.04 -8.96
CA VAL A 68 2.87 3.97 -10.13
C VAL A 68 3.54 5.31 -10.42
N PRO A 69 2.83 6.46 -10.49
CA PRO A 69 3.48 7.75 -10.62
C PRO A 69 4.43 8.05 -9.46
N LEU A 70 4.00 7.79 -8.22
CA LEU A 70 4.82 8.04 -7.03
C LEU A 70 6.15 7.27 -7.05
N SER A 71 6.14 6.03 -7.56
CA SER A 71 7.35 5.21 -7.67
C SER A 71 8.43 5.78 -8.59
N MET A 72 8.05 6.66 -9.53
CA MET A 72 8.96 7.32 -10.47
C MET A 72 9.44 8.69 -9.97
N LEU A 73 8.88 9.20 -8.87
CA LEU A 73 9.24 10.50 -8.29
C LEU A 73 10.44 10.39 -7.32
N PRO A 74 11.18 11.48 -7.08
CA PRO A 74 12.25 11.51 -6.08
C PRO A 74 11.78 11.16 -4.66
N THR A 75 12.68 10.60 -3.85
CA THR A 75 12.39 10.14 -2.48
C THR A 75 11.72 11.20 -1.60
N PHE A 76 12.15 12.46 -1.68
CA PHE A 76 11.55 13.52 -0.86
C PHE A 76 10.06 13.76 -1.16
N PHE A 77 9.63 13.58 -2.42
CA PHE A 77 8.22 13.65 -2.79
C PHE A 77 7.46 12.44 -2.26
N GLN A 78 8.08 11.26 -2.33
CA GLN A 78 7.49 10.03 -1.77
C GLN A 78 7.26 10.20 -0.25
N ASP A 79 8.27 10.67 0.47
CA ASP A 79 8.20 10.92 1.92
C ASP A 79 7.11 11.94 2.26
N ALA A 80 6.99 13.02 1.49
CA ALA A 80 5.95 14.03 1.69
C ALA A 80 4.53 13.45 1.51
N VAL A 81 4.31 12.65 0.46
CA VAL A 81 3.02 12.00 0.19
C VAL A 81 2.69 10.98 1.28
N LEU A 82 3.65 10.14 1.67
CA LEU A 82 3.46 9.14 2.72
C LEU A 82 3.19 9.80 4.09
N ALA A 83 3.87 10.90 4.40
CA ALA A 83 3.63 11.66 5.63
C ALA A 83 2.20 12.26 5.67
N ILE A 84 1.60 12.58 4.52
CA ILE A 84 0.21 13.05 4.43
C ILE A 84 -0.76 11.87 4.55
N LEU A 85 -0.49 10.75 3.88
CA LEU A 85 -1.35 9.56 3.88
C LEU A 85 -1.41 8.87 5.25
N TYR A 86 -0.31 8.88 6.00
CA TYR A 86 -0.17 8.22 7.30
C TYR A 86 -0.15 9.22 8.47
N LYS A 87 -0.83 10.35 8.31
CA LYS A 87 -1.05 11.33 9.38
C LYS A 87 -2.23 10.93 10.26
#